data_AF-A0A7C2UU57-F1
#
_entry.id   AF-A0A7C2UU57-F1
#
_cell.length_a   1.000
_cell.length_b   1.000
_cell.length_c   1.000
_cell.angle_alpha   90.00
_cell.angle_beta   90.00
_cell.angle_gamma   90.00
#
_symmetry.space_group_name_H-M   'P 1'
#
loop_
_entity.id
_entity.type
_entity.pdbx_description
1 polymer ?
#
loop_
_entity_poly.entity_id
_entity_poly.type
_entity_poly.pdbx_seq_one_letter_code
_entity_poly.pdbx_strand_id
1 'polypeptide(L)'
;MCDPDQDARLGPEAMGFSTRLATAVSRHSNPLGGNPDRGRGSPSLAYNRAVAGVDPRRGGGLSKGGGMVFFSPAAAIALIGGVAICFQSLFSGIIGSKVGIFESVFIVHAGGMLLAGMIVAFLRGGNLGVWNTVPWYALTAGFLGVVIVGSISYAVPRIGLASTLTLAIAAQLVFGALLDHFGLLGAMQRAFDPPRIVGLLALAIGTWLVVR
;
A
#
# COMPACT_ATOMS: atom_id res chain seq x y z
N MET A 1 11.59 -65.24 35.15
CA MET A 1 12.79 -65.35 36.01
C MET A 1 13.82 -64.36 35.46
N CYS A 2 13.98 -63.22 36.14
CA CYS A 2 15.01 -62.15 36.04
C CYS A 2 14.53 -61.09 37.04
N ASP A 3 14.88 -61.27 38.31
CA ASP A 3 15.99 -60.61 39.04
C ASP A 3 15.64 -59.17 39.47
N PRO A 4 15.38 -58.94 40.78
CA PRO A 4 14.91 -57.66 41.31
C PRO A 4 15.94 -57.01 42.24
N ASP A 5 17.06 -56.42 41.77
CA ASP A 5 17.89 -55.58 42.69
C ASP A 5 18.99 -54.68 42.06
N GLN A 6 18.65 -53.84 41.07
CA GLN A 6 19.43 -52.64 40.70
C GLN A 6 18.40 -51.62 40.18
N ASP A 7 18.00 -50.56 40.89
CA ASP A 7 18.82 -49.40 41.19
C ASP A 7 18.25 -48.61 42.39
N ALA A 8 18.60 -49.04 43.59
CA ALA A 8 18.55 -48.21 44.78
C ALA A 8 19.73 -47.22 44.79
N ARG A 9 19.67 -46.15 43.98
CA ARG A 9 20.51 -44.95 44.12
C ARG A 9 19.75 -43.67 43.81
N LEU A 10 18.63 -43.45 44.50
CA LEU A 10 17.97 -42.15 44.58
C LEU A 10 18.52 -41.39 45.80
N GLY A 11 19.48 -40.50 45.56
CA GLY A 11 19.92 -39.51 46.54
C GLY A 11 18.87 -38.40 46.75
N PRO A 12 18.87 -37.72 47.90
CA PRO A 12 17.81 -36.78 48.31
C PRO A 12 17.83 -35.40 47.61
N GLU A 13 18.50 -35.27 46.47
CA GLU A 13 18.70 -33.99 45.77
C GLU A 13 17.54 -33.61 44.82
N ALA A 14 16.64 -34.55 44.49
CA ALA A 14 15.53 -34.32 43.56
C ALA A 14 14.25 -33.74 44.21
N MET A 15 14.21 -33.59 45.54
CA MET A 15 13.08 -33.00 46.27
C MET A 15 13.26 -31.50 46.62
N GLY A 16 14.32 -30.85 46.12
CA GLY A 16 14.57 -29.42 46.33
C GLY A 16 14.08 -28.48 45.22
N PHE A 17 13.80 -29.01 44.02
CA PHE A 17 13.53 -28.17 42.84
C PHE A 17 12.03 -27.87 42.66
N SER A 18 11.13 -28.82 42.98
CA SER A 18 9.68 -28.60 42.87
C SER A 18 9.11 -27.64 43.93
N THR A 19 9.69 -27.61 45.14
CA THR A 19 9.23 -26.72 46.22
C THR A 19 9.62 -25.25 45.99
N ARG A 20 10.71 -25.01 45.24
CA ARG A 20 11.15 -23.66 44.86
C ARG A 20 10.33 -23.07 43.71
N LEU A 21 9.77 -23.91 42.82
CA LEU A 21 8.91 -23.43 41.73
C LEU A 21 7.50 -23.03 42.18
N ALA A 22 6.91 -23.77 43.14
CA ALA A 22 5.58 -23.45 43.67
C ALA A 22 5.55 -22.13 44.47
N THR A 23 6.67 -21.77 45.11
CA THR A 23 6.78 -20.55 45.93
C THR A 23 7.06 -19.29 45.09
N ALA A 24 7.61 -19.43 43.88
CA ALA A 24 7.84 -18.32 42.97
C ALA A 24 6.57 -17.87 42.23
N VAL A 25 5.62 -18.78 42.00
CA VAL A 25 4.34 -18.48 41.32
C VAL A 25 3.29 -17.85 42.26
N SER A 26 3.42 -18.00 43.59
CA SER A 26 2.44 -17.50 44.56
C SER A 26 2.76 -16.09 45.12
N ARG A 27 3.91 -15.49 44.78
CA ARG A 27 4.32 -14.15 45.27
C ARG A 27 3.93 -12.97 44.37
N HIS A 28 3.10 -13.17 43.35
CA HIS A 28 2.72 -12.07 42.44
C HIS A 28 1.21 -11.82 42.30
N SER A 29 0.40 -12.29 43.24
CA SER A 29 -1.05 -12.07 43.24
C SER A 29 -1.59 -11.64 44.60
N ASN A 30 -1.50 -10.33 44.91
CA ASN A 30 -2.58 -9.52 45.51
C ASN A 30 -2.13 -8.07 45.74
N PRO A 31 -3.03 -7.06 45.89
CA PRO A 31 -4.42 -6.96 45.44
C PRO A 31 -4.64 -5.74 44.50
N LEU A 32 -5.64 -5.86 43.63
CA LEU A 32 -6.21 -4.71 42.93
C LEU A 32 -6.97 -3.83 43.95
N GLY A 33 -6.31 -2.79 44.45
CA GLY A 33 -6.93 -1.60 45.05
C GLY A 33 -7.25 -0.52 44.00
N GLY A 34 -7.73 -0.93 42.82
CA GLY A 34 -7.95 -0.05 41.68
C GLY A 34 -9.43 0.21 41.45
N ASN A 35 -9.86 1.44 41.71
CA ASN A 35 -11.18 2.00 41.40
C ASN A 35 -11.68 1.58 39.98
N PRO A 36 -12.85 0.93 39.85
CA PRO A 36 -13.33 0.39 38.57
C PRO A 36 -13.68 1.45 37.50
N ASP A 37 -13.69 2.74 37.83
CA ASP A 37 -14.12 3.81 36.91
C ASP A 37 -13.01 4.50 36.08
N ARG A 38 -11.73 4.09 36.19
CA ARG A 38 -10.63 4.76 35.46
C ARG A 38 -10.34 4.22 34.04
N GLY A 39 -11.15 3.28 33.53
CA GLY A 39 -10.85 2.56 32.28
C GLY A 39 -11.54 3.06 31.00
N ARG A 40 -12.50 3.97 31.05
CA ARG A 40 -13.17 4.50 29.84
C ARG A 40 -12.50 5.78 29.33
N GLY A 41 -11.22 5.67 28.98
CA GLY A 41 -10.61 6.66 28.10
C GLY A 41 -11.25 6.51 26.72
N SER A 42 -11.94 7.54 26.23
CA SER A 42 -12.46 7.53 24.86
C SER A 42 -11.31 7.27 23.87
N PRO A 43 -11.49 6.45 22.83
CA PRO A 43 -10.46 6.18 21.82
C PRO A 43 -9.86 7.47 21.22
N SER A 44 -10.63 8.56 21.22
CA SER A 44 -10.22 9.90 20.81
C SER A 44 -9.11 10.53 21.65
N LEU A 45 -9.04 10.24 22.96
CA LEU A 45 -8.02 10.80 23.85
C LEU A 45 -6.66 10.13 23.64
N ALA A 46 -6.65 8.83 23.32
CA ALA A 46 -5.43 8.11 22.95
C ALA A 46 -4.89 8.60 21.59
N TYR A 47 -5.80 8.84 20.63
CA TYR A 47 -5.46 9.42 19.33
C TYR A 47 -4.86 10.82 19.46
N ASN A 48 -5.51 11.73 20.19
CA ASN A 48 -5.03 13.11 20.37
C ASN A 48 -3.65 13.17 21.06
N ARG A 49 -3.37 12.24 21.98
CA ARG A 49 -2.07 12.17 22.66
C ARG A 49 -0.96 11.59 21.78
N ALA A 50 -1.30 10.67 20.87
CA ALA A 50 -0.37 10.16 19.86
C ALA A 50 0.00 11.22 18.81
N VAL A 51 -0.96 12.06 18.41
CA VAL A 51 -0.74 13.16 17.45
C VAL A 51 0.04 14.33 18.09
N ALA A 52 -0.21 14.63 19.37
CA ALA A 52 0.48 15.70 20.09
C ALA A 52 1.99 15.44 20.33
N GLY A 53 2.48 14.20 20.14
CA GLY A 53 3.89 13.85 20.29
C GLY A 53 4.74 14.05 19.03
N VAL A 54 4.12 14.44 17.90
CA VAL A 54 4.83 14.67 16.64
C VAL A 54 5.27 16.14 16.59
N ASP A 55 6.48 16.42 17.09
CA ASP A 55 7.13 17.72 16.91
C ASP A 55 7.42 17.99 15.42
N PRO A 56 6.74 18.95 14.76
CA PRO A 56 6.92 19.22 13.34
C PRO A 56 8.30 19.79 13.00
N ARG A 57 9.10 20.17 14.01
CA ARG A 57 10.39 20.87 13.83
C ARG A 57 11.61 19.95 13.94
N ARG A 58 11.42 18.65 14.17
CA ARG A 58 12.50 17.64 14.26
C ARG A 58 12.73 16.81 12.99
N GLY A 59 12.27 17.30 11.83
CA GLY A 59 12.65 16.77 10.52
C GLY A 59 13.92 17.45 10.01
N GLY A 60 15.05 16.76 10.10
CA GLY A 60 16.35 17.25 9.62
C GLY A 60 16.29 17.76 8.18
N GLY A 61 16.88 18.93 7.97
CA GLY A 61 17.11 19.47 6.63
C GLY A 61 18.04 18.55 5.85
N LEU A 62 17.48 17.81 4.90
CA LEU A 62 18.24 17.17 3.83
C LEU A 62 17.84 17.83 2.50
N SER A 63 18.49 18.95 2.21
CA SER A 63 18.50 19.54 0.88
C SER A 63 19.59 18.85 0.03
N LYS A 64 19.23 18.58 -1.23
CA LYS A 64 20.02 18.10 -2.39
C LYS A 64 20.25 16.58 -2.50
N GLY A 65 19.61 16.00 -3.51
CA GLY A 65 19.89 14.65 -3.99
C GLY A 65 19.10 14.25 -5.23
N GLY A 66 19.14 15.04 -6.31
CA GLY A 66 18.51 14.66 -7.59
C GLY A 66 18.99 13.32 -8.17
N GLY A 67 20.16 12.82 -7.73
CA GLY A 67 20.68 11.50 -8.09
C GLY A 67 20.15 10.32 -7.26
N MET A 68 19.42 10.56 -6.17
CA MET A 68 19.04 9.51 -5.20
C MET A 68 17.71 8.83 -5.53
N VAL A 69 16.85 9.48 -6.32
CA VAL A 69 15.54 8.93 -6.71
C VAL A 69 15.72 7.73 -7.64
N PHE A 70 16.65 7.82 -8.60
CA PHE A 70 16.90 6.77 -9.60
C PHE A 70 17.41 5.45 -9.01
N PHE A 71 18.09 5.48 -7.86
CA PHE A 71 18.63 4.28 -7.20
C PHE A 71 17.79 3.79 -6.02
N SER A 72 16.62 4.38 -5.79
CA SER A 72 15.74 3.95 -4.71
C SER A 72 14.98 2.65 -5.06
N PRO A 73 14.75 1.74 -4.10
CA PRO A 73 13.86 0.58 -4.33
C PRO A 73 12.47 0.98 -4.83
N ALA A 74 12.00 2.16 -4.44
CA ALA A 74 10.74 2.73 -4.94
C ALA A 74 10.78 3.01 -6.46
N ALA A 75 11.90 3.48 -6.99
CA ALA A 75 12.06 3.66 -8.44
C ALA A 75 12.04 2.33 -9.19
N ALA A 76 12.67 1.28 -8.64
CA ALA A 76 12.60 -0.05 -9.23
C ALA A 76 11.16 -0.58 -9.30
N ILE A 77 10.39 -0.42 -8.22
CA ILE A 77 8.96 -0.79 -8.19
C ILE A 77 8.15 0.04 -9.20
N ALA A 78 8.42 1.34 -9.30
CA ALA A 78 7.76 2.20 -10.28
C ALA A 78 8.07 1.79 -11.73
N LEU A 79 9.30 1.38 -12.02
CA LEU A 79 9.69 0.86 -13.34
C LEU A 79 8.96 -0.43 -13.68
N ILE A 80 8.90 -1.38 -12.73
CA ILE A 80 8.13 -2.61 -12.90
C ILE A 80 6.65 -2.30 -13.14
N GLY A 81 6.09 -1.34 -12.38
CA GLY A 81 4.73 -0.84 -12.59
C GLY A 81 4.52 -0.27 -14.00
N GLY A 82 5.47 0.49 -14.53
CA GLY A 82 5.42 1.02 -15.90
C GLY A 82 5.40 -0.09 -16.96
N VAL A 83 6.24 -1.12 -16.81
CA VAL A 83 6.23 -2.30 -17.70
C VAL A 83 4.89 -3.03 -17.62
N ALA A 84 4.37 -3.22 -16.41
CA ALA A 84 3.07 -3.85 -16.20
C ALA A 84 1.93 -3.06 -16.86
N ILE A 85 1.93 -1.73 -16.75
CA ILE A 85 0.94 -0.86 -17.39
C ILE A 85 0.98 -1.01 -18.92
N CYS A 86 2.16 -1.14 -19.52
CA CYS A 86 2.31 -1.36 -20.96
C CYS A 86 1.64 -2.67 -21.39
N PHE A 87 1.95 -3.78 -20.71
CA PHE A 87 1.33 -5.08 -20.99
C PHE A 87 -0.18 -5.06 -20.75
N GLN A 88 -0.62 -4.52 -19.61
CA GLN A 88 -2.04 -4.37 -19.31
C GLN A 88 -2.76 -3.62 -20.43
N SER A 89 -2.15 -2.55 -20.93
CA SER A 89 -2.76 -1.71 -21.96
C SER A 89 -2.83 -2.42 -23.31
N LEU A 90 -1.77 -3.14 -23.69
CA LEU A 90 -1.75 -3.98 -24.88
C LEU A 90 -2.84 -5.06 -24.81
N PHE A 91 -2.92 -5.79 -23.69
CA PHE A 91 -3.90 -6.86 -23.54
C PHE A 91 -5.33 -6.32 -23.53
N SER A 92 -5.58 -5.21 -22.82
CA SER A 92 -6.89 -4.55 -22.82
C SER A 92 -7.30 -4.08 -24.22
N GLY A 93 -6.35 -3.59 -25.02
CA GLY A 93 -6.59 -3.26 -26.44
C GLY A 93 -6.96 -4.48 -27.28
N ILE A 94 -6.22 -5.58 -27.15
CA ILE A 94 -6.46 -6.84 -27.90
C ILE A 94 -7.81 -7.46 -27.53
N ILE A 95 -8.15 -7.50 -26.26
CA ILE A 95 -9.43 -8.04 -25.79
C ILE A 95 -10.55 -7.11 -26.30
N GLY A 96 -10.39 -5.79 -26.15
CA GLY A 96 -11.34 -4.78 -26.60
C GLY A 96 -11.69 -4.86 -28.08
N SER A 97 -10.71 -5.14 -28.94
CA SER A 97 -10.94 -5.29 -30.38
C SER A 97 -11.62 -6.60 -30.78
N LYS A 98 -11.58 -7.63 -29.93
CA LYS A 98 -12.12 -8.97 -30.21
C LYS A 98 -13.50 -9.23 -29.63
N VAL A 99 -13.72 -8.83 -28.38
CA VAL A 99 -14.94 -9.18 -27.62
C VAL A 99 -15.83 -7.99 -27.30
N GLY A 100 -15.35 -6.76 -27.54
CA GLY A 100 -16.05 -5.53 -27.18
C GLY A 100 -15.41 -4.80 -26.01
N ILE A 101 -15.72 -3.51 -25.90
CA ILE A 101 -15.08 -2.61 -24.93
C ILE A 101 -15.52 -2.93 -23.51
N PHE A 102 -16.83 -3.11 -23.29
CA PHE A 102 -17.38 -3.36 -21.96
C PHE A 102 -16.99 -4.76 -21.46
N GLU A 103 -16.99 -5.75 -22.35
CA GLU A 103 -16.56 -7.12 -22.10
C GLU A 103 -15.08 -7.17 -21.74
N SER A 104 -14.24 -6.42 -22.46
CA SER A 104 -12.82 -6.28 -22.14
C SER A 104 -12.58 -5.71 -20.76
N VAL A 105 -13.29 -4.62 -20.42
CA VAL A 105 -13.19 -4.00 -19.11
C VAL A 105 -13.59 -4.98 -18.01
N PHE A 106 -14.68 -5.72 -18.20
CA PHE A 106 -15.13 -6.76 -17.27
C PHE A 106 -14.07 -7.85 -17.09
N ILE A 107 -13.53 -8.42 -18.18
CA ILE A 107 -12.52 -9.49 -18.12
C ILE A 107 -11.27 -9.03 -17.36
N VAL A 108 -10.75 -7.85 -17.69
CA VAL A 108 -9.53 -7.30 -17.07
C VAL A 108 -9.75 -7.05 -15.57
N HIS A 109 -10.89 -6.46 -15.19
CA HIS A 109 -11.18 -6.18 -13.78
C HIS A 109 -11.52 -7.45 -12.98
N ALA A 110 -12.23 -8.40 -13.57
CA ALA A 110 -12.55 -9.67 -12.92
C ALA A 110 -11.27 -10.48 -12.64
N GLY A 111 -10.36 -10.56 -13.62
CA GLY A 111 -9.06 -11.22 -13.44
C GLY A 111 -8.20 -10.55 -12.37
N GLY A 112 -8.13 -9.22 -12.38
CA GLY A 112 -7.42 -8.44 -11.37
C GLY A 112 -8.01 -8.61 -9.96
N MET A 113 -9.34 -8.57 -9.83
CA MET A 113 -10.04 -8.78 -8.56
C MET A 113 -9.77 -10.19 -8.00
N LEU A 114 -9.84 -11.22 -8.85
CA LEU A 114 -9.55 -12.59 -8.47
C LEU A 114 -8.13 -12.73 -7.92
N LEU A 115 -7.13 -12.24 -8.68
CA LEU A 115 -5.73 -12.31 -8.26
C LEU A 115 -5.47 -11.53 -6.97
N ALA A 116 -6.00 -10.31 -6.84
CA ALA A 116 -5.88 -9.51 -5.64
C ALA A 116 -6.52 -10.21 -4.42
N GLY A 117 -7.70 -10.81 -4.61
CA GLY A 117 -8.38 -11.60 -3.59
C GLY A 117 -7.56 -12.80 -3.13
N MET A 118 -6.95 -13.54 -4.06
CA MET A 118 -6.04 -14.65 -3.74
C MET A 118 -4.85 -14.17 -2.92
N ILE A 119 -4.18 -13.09 -3.34
CA ILE A 119 -3.02 -12.53 -2.63
C ILE A 119 -3.39 -12.17 -1.19
N VAL A 120 -4.51 -11.48 -0.98
CA VAL A 120 -5.02 -11.13 0.35
C VAL A 120 -5.27 -12.40 1.18
N ALA A 121 -5.93 -13.40 0.60
CA ALA A 121 -6.26 -14.64 1.30
C ALA A 121 -4.99 -15.40 1.74
N PHE A 122 -3.94 -15.42 0.91
CA PHE A 122 -2.68 -16.11 1.23
C PHE A 122 -1.80 -15.35 2.21
N LEU A 123 -1.75 -14.01 2.14
CA LEU A 123 -0.84 -13.23 2.97
C LEU A 123 -1.25 -13.13 4.44
N ARG A 124 -2.50 -13.48 4.81
CA ARG A 124 -3.09 -13.61 6.18
C ARG A 124 -2.83 -12.47 7.19
N GLY A 125 -2.09 -11.43 6.84
CA GLY A 125 -1.73 -10.28 7.67
C GLY A 125 -2.19 -8.93 7.10
N GLY A 126 -3.09 -8.95 6.11
CA GLY A 126 -3.70 -7.72 5.58
C GLY A 126 -4.72 -7.11 6.55
N ASN A 127 -4.82 -5.78 6.58
CA ASN A 127 -5.78 -5.05 7.41
C ASN A 127 -6.98 -4.57 6.60
N LEU A 128 -7.71 -5.49 5.97
CA LEU A 128 -8.91 -5.12 5.21
C LEU A 128 -10.03 -4.58 6.10
N GLY A 129 -10.03 -4.88 7.41
CA GLY A 129 -11.09 -4.47 8.34
C GLY A 129 -11.22 -2.96 8.55
N VAL A 130 -10.18 -2.17 8.23
CA VAL A 130 -10.19 -0.70 8.36
C VAL A 130 -10.60 0.02 7.07
N TRP A 131 -11.15 -0.68 6.07
CA TRP A 131 -11.56 -0.06 4.81
C TRP A 131 -12.54 1.11 5.00
N ASN A 132 -13.34 1.08 6.06
CA ASN A 132 -14.30 2.12 6.42
C ASN A 132 -13.65 3.42 6.94
N THR A 133 -12.35 3.42 7.26
CA THR A 133 -11.60 4.64 7.61
C THR A 133 -11.08 5.38 6.38
N VAL A 134 -11.17 4.77 5.19
CA VAL A 134 -10.73 5.36 3.94
C VAL A 134 -11.79 6.37 3.45
N PRO A 135 -11.39 7.57 3.00
CA PRO A 135 -12.34 8.53 2.44
C PRO A 135 -13.15 7.92 1.29
N TRP A 136 -14.46 8.16 1.27
CA TRP A 136 -15.37 7.52 0.29
C TRP A 136 -14.95 7.77 -1.17
N TYR A 137 -14.39 8.95 -1.48
CA TYR A 137 -13.91 9.28 -2.82
C TYR A 137 -12.68 8.46 -3.23
N ALA A 138 -11.87 7.98 -2.28
CA ALA A 138 -10.73 7.12 -2.59
C ALA A 138 -11.20 5.69 -2.93
N LEU A 139 -12.32 5.26 -2.35
CA LEU A 139 -12.95 3.97 -2.69
C LEU A 139 -13.47 3.94 -4.13
N THR A 140 -13.66 5.10 -4.78
CA THR A 140 -14.07 5.15 -6.19
C THR A 140 -12.93 4.87 -7.17
N ALA A 141 -11.70 4.63 -6.69
CA ALA A 141 -10.55 4.30 -7.54
C ALA A 141 -10.81 3.10 -8.47
N GLY A 142 -11.59 2.10 -8.02
CA GLY A 142 -12.00 0.97 -8.85
C GLY A 142 -12.84 1.39 -10.05
N PHE A 143 -13.77 2.34 -9.87
CA PHE A 143 -14.57 2.89 -10.98
C PHE A 143 -13.73 3.69 -11.97
N LEU A 144 -12.71 4.42 -11.49
CA LEU A 144 -11.76 5.09 -12.37
C LEU A 144 -10.94 4.08 -13.18
N GLY A 145 -10.62 2.91 -12.61
CA GLY A 145 -10.01 1.79 -13.33
C GLY A 145 -10.83 1.33 -14.54
N VAL A 146 -12.15 1.23 -14.39
CA VAL A 146 -13.09 0.89 -15.49
C VAL A 146 -12.99 1.91 -16.63
N VAL A 147 -12.97 3.20 -16.30
CA VAL A 147 -12.81 4.28 -17.30
C VAL A 147 -11.46 4.21 -17.99
N ILE A 148 -10.37 3.98 -17.24
CA ILE A 148 -9.01 3.89 -17.78
C ILE A 148 -8.91 2.71 -18.76
N VAL A 149 -9.29 1.51 -18.33
CA VAL A 149 -9.21 0.30 -19.17
C VAL A 149 -10.15 0.43 -20.37
N GLY A 150 -11.35 0.97 -20.20
CA GLY A 150 -12.30 1.18 -21.30
C GLY A 150 -11.76 2.15 -22.35
N SER A 151 -11.15 3.24 -21.91
CA SER A 151 -10.49 4.21 -22.80
C SER A 151 -9.34 3.57 -23.57
N ILE A 152 -8.54 2.73 -22.92
CA ILE A 152 -7.44 1.99 -23.56
C ILE A 152 -7.98 0.96 -24.56
N SER A 153 -8.97 0.15 -24.17
CA SER A 153 -9.63 -0.84 -25.03
C SER A 153 -10.24 -0.20 -26.27
N TYR A 154 -10.72 1.04 -26.16
CA TYR A 154 -11.21 1.82 -27.30
C TYR A 154 -10.06 2.41 -28.15
N ALA A 155 -9.07 3.04 -27.53
CA ALA A 155 -8.05 3.84 -28.21
C ALA A 155 -6.95 2.99 -28.86
N VAL A 156 -6.45 1.95 -28.18
CA VAL A 156 -5.33 1.13 -28.68
C VAL A 156 -5.59 0.54 -30.07
N PRO A 157 -6.76 -0.05 -30.37
CA PRO A 157 -7.04 -0.57 -31.71
C PRO A 157 -7.23 0.50 -32.79
N ARG A 158 -7.45 1.76 -32.41
CA ARG A 158 -7.78 2.87 -33.33
C ARG A 158 -6.58 3.74 -33.68
N ILE A 159 -5.77 4.10 -32.69
CA ILE A 159 -4.64 5.02 -32.85
C ILE A 159 -3.29 4.37 -32.48
N GLY A 160 -3.30 3.08 -32.14
CA GLY A 160 -2.11 2.34 -31.74
C GLY A 160 -1.77 2.46 -30.25
N LEU A 161 -0.96 1.52 -29.76
CA LEU A 161 -0.56 1.44 -28.35
C LEU A 161 0.31 2.64 -27.94
N ALA A 162 1.32 2.98 -28.75
CA ALA A 162 2.27 4.05 -28.42
C ALA A 162 1.56 5.41 -28.28
N SER A 163 0.74 5.79 -29.26
CA SER A 163 -0.01 7.06 -29.24
C SER A 163 -1.00 7.12 -28.06
N THR A 164 -1.67 6.00 -27.77
CA THR A 164 -2.60 5.91 -26.63
C THR A 164 -1.89 6.13 -25.30
N LEU A 165 -0.77 5.42 -25.06
CA LEU A 165 -0.02 5.53 -23.81
C LEU A 165 0.63 6.90 -23.65
N THR A 166 1.22 7.46 -24.69
CA THR A 166 1.84 8.79 -24.62
C THR A 166 0.82 9.86 -24.27
N LEU A 167 -0.37 9.84 -24.90
CA LEU A 167 -1.44 10.79 -24.58
C LEU A 167 -1.97 10.59 -23.15
N ALA A 168 -2.10 9.35 -22.70
CA ALA A 168 -2.53 9.03 -21.34
C ALA A 168 -1.52 9.55 -20.30
N ILE A 169 -0.22 9.30 -20.50
CA ILE A 169 0.86 9.78 -19.62
C ILE A 169 0.88 11.30 -19.59
N ALA A 170 0.69 11.97 -20.74
CA ALA A 170 0.62 13.42 -20.80
C ALA A 170 -0.53 13.97 -19.94
N ALA A 171 -1.73 13.42 -20.09
CA ALA A 171 -2.88 13.80 -19.28
C ALA A 171 -2.64 13.54 -17.79
N GLN A 172 -2.09 12.37 -17.44
CA GLN A 172 -1.77 12.00 -16.05
C GLN A 172 -0.79 12.98 -15.40
N LEU A 173 0.25 13.41 -16.12
CA LEU A 173 1.26 14.32 -15.58
C LEU A 173 0.75 15.76 -15.44
N VAL A 174 -0.06 16.23 -16.39
CA VAL A 174 -0.72 17.54 -16.28
C VAL A 174 -1.69 17.55 -15.09
N PHE A 175 -2.59 16.57 -15.00
CA PHE A 175 -3.54 16.49 -13.89
C PHE A 175 -2.86 16.24 -12.55
N GLY A 176 -1.83 15.39 -12.50
CA GLY A 176 -1.03 15.17 -11.29
C GLY A 176 -0.37 16.45 -10.81
N ALA A 177 0.16 17.26 -11.72
CA ALA A 177 0.74 18.56 -11.36
C ALA A 177 -0.33 19.55 -10.84
N LEU A 178 -1.53 19.55 -11.41
CA LEU A 178 -2.64 20.37 -10.92
C LEU A 178 -3.10 19.92 -9.52
N LEU A 179 -3.24 18.61 -9.29
CA LEU A 179 -3.61 18.05 -7.99
C LEU A 179 -2.58 18.42 -6.92
N ASP A 180 -1.29 18.27 -7.23
CA ASP A 180 -0.18 18.67 -6.36
C ASP A 180 -0.23 20.18 -6.03
N HIS A 181 -0.57 21.01 -7.02
CA HIS A 181 -0.56 22.46 -6.85
C HIS A 181 -1.68 22.98 -5.96
N PHE A 182 -2.88 22.45 -6.16
CA PHE A 182 -4.05 22.83 -5.37
C PHE A 182 -4.14 22.07 -4.03
N GLY A 183 -3.25 21.10 -3.79
CA GLY A 183 -3.28 20.27 -2.57
C GLY A 183 -4.57 19.44 -2.46
N LEU A 184 -5.18 19.09 -3.59
CA LEU A 184 -6.48 18.43 -3.63
C LEU A 184 -6.38 17.00 -3.06
N LEU A 185 -7.46 16.55 -2.40
CA LEU A 185 -7.61 15.17 -1.90
C LEU A 185 -6.57 14.73 -0.85
N GLY A 186 -5.94 15.67 -0.14
CA GLY A 186 -4.91 15.39 0.86
C GLY A 186 -3.49 15.30 0.28
N ALA A 187 -3.29 15.70 -0.98
CA ALA A 187 -1.98 15.82 -1.58
C ALA A 187 -1.13 16.87 -0.85
N MET A 188 0.17 16.58 -0.70
CA MET A 188 1.12 17.55 -0.15
C MET A 188 1.27 18.71 -1.13
N GLN A 189 0.76 19.88 -0.76
CA GLN A 189 0.75 21.04 -1.64
C GLN A 189 2.18 21.39 -2.07
N ARG A 190 2.42 21.41 -3.37
CA ARG A 190 3.70 21.79 -3.97
C ARG A 190 3.49 22.98 -4.90
N ALA A 191 4.32 24.01 -4.76
CA ALA A 191 4.29 25.13 -5.68
C ALA A 191 4.61 24.66 -7.11
N PHE A 192 4.04 25.34 -8.10
CA PHE A 192 4.47 25.15 -9.48
C PHE A 192 5.84 25.79 -9.66
N ASP A 193 6.88 24.97 -9.58
CA ASP A 193 8.24 25.44 -9.84
C ASP A 193 8.51 25.57 -11.36
N PRO A 194 9.28 26.56 -11.81
CA PRO A 194 9.61 26.76 -13.23
C PRO A 194 10.16 25.51 -13.95
N PRO A 195 11.02 24.65 -13.34
CA PRO A 195 11.47 23.41 -13.99
C PRO A 195 10.33 22.43 -14.32
N ARG A 196 9.28 22.38 -13.49
CA ARG A 196 8.13 21.51 -13.72
C ARG A 196 7.32 21.99 -14.94
N ILE A 197 7.19 23.31 -15.12
CA ILE A 197 6.53 23.90 -16.28
C ILE A 197 7.31 23.56 -17.55
N VAL A 198 8.64 23.74 -17.55
CA VAL A 198 9.50 23.38 -18.70
C VAL A 198 9.38 21.88 -19.02
N GLY A 199 9.37 21.03 -18.00
CA GLY A 199 9.17 19.58 -18.18
C GLY A 199 7.82 19.22 -18.81
N LEU A 200 6.72 19.86 -18.36
CA LEU A 200 5.40 19.65 -18.95
C LEU A 200 5.32 20.15 -20.40
N LEU A 201 5.97 21.27 -20.73
CA LEU A 201 6.05 21.77 -22.11
C LEU A 201 6.85 20.83 -23.00
N ALA A 202 8.02 20.36 -22.54
CA ALA A 202 8.83 19.37 -23.26
C ALA A 202 8.03 18.08 -23.51
N LEU A 203 7.23 17.66 -22.52
CA LEU A 203 6.37 16.50 -22.66
C LEU A 203 5.23 16.73 -23.65
N ALA A 204 4.62 17.92 -23.69
CA ALA A 204 3.61 18.27 -24.67
C ALA A 204 4.17 18.21 -26.10
N ILE A 205 5.39 18.73 -26.31
CA ILE A 205 6.10 18.65 -27.59
C ILE A 205 6.39 17.19 -27.95
N GLY A 206 6.93 16.41 -27.01
CA GLY A 206 7.22 14.99 -27.22
C GLY A 206 5.96 14.18 -27.55
N THR A 207 4.85 14.47 -26.88
CA THR A 207 3.54 13.85 -27.14
C THR A 207 3.06 14.16 -28.55
N TRP A 208 3.12 15.42 -28.96
CA TRP A 208 2.76 15.83 -30.32
C TRP A 208 3.62 15.12 -31.37
N LEU A 209 4.91 14.97 -31.12
CA LEU A 209 5.85 14.31 -32.03
C LEU A 209 5.57 12.81 -32.18
N VAL A 210 5.12 12.13 -31.12
CA VAL A 210 4.77 10.71 -31.14
C VAL A 210 3.42 10.45 -31.82
N VAL A 211 2.47 11.38 -31.67
CA VAL A 211 1.10 11.23 -32.18
C VAL A 211 0.97 11.63 -33.66
N ARG A 212 1.90 12.43 -34.18
CA ARG A 212 1.95 12.88 -35.57
C ARG A 212 2.46 11.80 -36.52
#